data_AF-A0A7L3GW61-F1
#
_entry.id   AF-A0A7L3GW61-F1
#
_cell.length_a   1.000
_cell.length_b   1.000
_cell.length_c   1.000
_cell.angle_alpha   90.00
_cell.angle_beta   90.00
_cell.angle_gamma   90.00
#
_symmetry.space_group_name_H-M   'P 1'
#
loop_
_entity.id
_entity.type
_entity.pdbx_description
1 polymer ?
#
loop_
_entity_poly.entity_id
_entity_poly.type
_entity_poly.pdbx_seq_one_letter_code
_entity_poly.pdbx_strand_id
1 'polypeptide(L)' 'CHCGKAFSHKSMRDRHVNMHLNLRPFDCPVCNKKFKMKHHLTEHMKTHTGLKPYQCGVCAKKF' A
#
# COMPACT_ATOMS: atom_id res chain seq x y z
N CYS A 1 -8.91 -20.16 9.11
CA CYS A 1 -7.71 -20.21 8.26
C CYS A 1 -6.81 -21.30 8.82
N HIS A 2 -6.50 -22.34 8.05
CA HIS A 2 -5.66 -23.47 8.47
C HIS A 2 -4.14 -23.10 8.52
N CYS A 3 -3.83 -21.81 8.64
CA CYS A 3 -2.51 -21.24 8.44
C CYS A 3 -1.74 -20.97 9.74
N GLY A 4 -2.30 -21.35 10.91
CA GLY A 4 -1.63 -21.30 12.22
C GLY A 4 -1.23 -19.91 12.74
N LYS A 5 -1.50 -18.82 12.01
CA LYS A 5 -1.13 -17.46 12.41
C LYS A 5 -2.17 -16.82 13.32
N ALA A 6 -1.74 -16.43 14.52
CA ALA A 6 -2.49 -15.58 15.43
C ALA A 6 -2.14 -14.09 15.20
N PHE A 7 -3.13 -13.22 15.36
CA PHE A 7 -2.96 -11.77 15.21
C PHE A 7 -3.62 -11.05 16.37
N SER A 8 -2.93 -10.05 16.94
CA SER A 8 -3.44 -9.25 18.06
C SER A 8 -4.54 -8.26 17.63
N HIS A 9 -4.64 -7.95 16.33
CA HIS A 9 -5.61 -7.00 15.79
C HIS A 9 -6.41 -7.57 14.62
N LYS A 10 -7.71 -7.23 14.58
CA LYS A 10 -8.63 -7.58 13.49
C LYS A 10 -8.10 -7.14 12.12
N SER A 11 -7.60 -5.91 12.01
CA SER A 11 -7.05 -5.38 10.76
C SER A 11 -5.88 -6.21 10.21
N MET A 12 -5.02 -6.74 11.09
CA MET A 12 -3.89 -7.59 10.69
C MET A 12 -4.36 -8.95 10.17
N ARG A 13 -5.35 -9.56 10.84
CA ARG A 13 -5.97 -10.80 10.38
C ARG A 13 -6.68 -10.60 9.05
N ASP A 14 -7.50 -9.57 8.91
CA ASP A 14 -8.28 -9.35 7.68
C ASP A 14 -7.34 -9.10 6.50
N ARG A 15 -6.26 -8.33 6.72
CA ARG A 15 -5.15 -8.15 5.78
C ARG A 15 -4.49 -9.48 5.39
N HIS A 16 -4.25 -10.35 6.36
CA HIS A 16 -3.68 -11.67 6.12
C HIS A 16 -4.63 -12.56 5.30
N VAL A 17 -5.92 -12.54 5.59
CA VAL A 17 -6.94 -13.29 4.82
C VAL A 17 -7.00 -12.80 3.37
N ASN A 18 -6.93 -11.49 3.14
CA ASN A 18 -6.88 -10.93 1.77
C ASN A 18 -5.70 -11.47 0.95
N MET A 19 -4.58 -11.84 1.59
CA MET A 19 -3.46 -12.46 0.89
C MET A 19 -3.81 -13.84 0.34
N HIS A 20 -4.50 -14.68 1.13
CA HIS A 20 -4.93 -16.02 0.71
C HIS A 20 -5.94 -15.97 -0.42
N LEU A 21 -6.90 -15.04 -0.32
CA LEU A 21 -7.94 -14.86 -1.34
C LEU A 21 -7.47 -14.05 -2.55
N ASN A 22 -6.20 -13.61 -2.57
CA ASN A 22 -5.65 -12.69 -3.55
C ASN A 22 -6.48 -11.41 -3.77
N LEU A 23 -7.23 -11.01 -2.74
CA LEU A 23 -8.03 -9.79 -2.76
C LEU A 23 -7.12 -8.57 -2.74
N ARG A 24 -7.43 -7.63 -3.61
CA ARG A 24 -6.78 -6.32 -3.70
C ARG A 24 -7.87 -5.25 -3.62
N PRO A 25 -8.32 -4.90 -2.41
CA PRO A 25 -9.48 -4.04 -2.21
C PRO A 25 -9.21 -2.56 -2.50
N PHE A 26 -7.96 -2.18 -2.78
CA PHE A 26 -7.59 -0.80 -3.05
C PHE A 26 -7.16 -0.66 -4.50
N ASP A 27 -7.94 0.03 -5.33
CA ASP A 27 -7.61 0.32 -6.72
C ASP A 27 -7.16 1.77 -6.92
N CYS A 28 -6.28 1.97 -7.90
CA CYS A 28 -5.87 3.28 -8.34
C CYS A 28 -6.93 3.84 -9.30
N PRO A 29 -7.54 5.00 -8.99
CA PRO A 29 -8.55 5.60 -9.86
C PRO A 29 -7.99 6.15 -11.18
N VAL A 30 -6.66 6.25 -11.30
CA VAL A 30 -5.99 6.81 -12.49
C VAL A 30 -5.61 5.72 -13.50
N CYS A 31 -5.07 4.59 -13.02
CA CYS A 31 -4.58 3.52 -13.90
C CYS A 31 -5.18 2.13 -13.61
N ASN A 32 -6.22 2.04 -12.76
CA ASN A 32 -6.88 0.81 -12.34
C ASN A 32 -5.98 -0.26 -11.70
N LYS A 33 -4.75 0.09 -11.30
CA LYS A 33 -3.83 -0.82 -10.62
C LYS A 33 -4.34 -1.14 -9.21
N LYS A 34 -4.36 -2.43 -8.84
CA LYS A 34 -4.91 -2.89 -7.56
C LYS A 34 -3.82 -3.24 -6.54
N PHE A 35 -4.07 -2.90 -5.28
CA PHE A 35 -3.17 -3.05 -4.13
C PHE A 35 -3.83 -3.83 -3.00
N LYS A 36 -3.03 -4.60 -2.27
CA LYS A 36 -3.48 -5.32 -1.06
C LYS A 36 -3.60 -4.40 0.16
N MET A 37 -2.87 -3.28 0.18
CA MET A 37 -2.79 -2.35 1.31
C MET A 37 -3.03 -0.90 0.89
N LYS A 38 -3.68 -0.12 1.77
CA LYS A 38 -3.89 1.32 1.58
C LYS A 38 -2.59 2.11 1.41
N HIS A 39 -1.58 1.86 2.25
CA HIS A 39 -0.32 2.62 2.20
C HIS A 39 0.43 2.43 0.86
N HIS A 40 0.35 1.23 0.26
CA HIS A 40 0.91 0.99 -1.07
C HIS A 40 0.17 1.75 -2.18
N LEU A 41 -1.17 1.86 -2.09
CA LEU A 41 -1.93 2.73 -2.99
C LEU A 41 -1.50 4.19 -2.80
N THR A 42 -1.42 4.67 -1.56
CA THR A 42 -0.99 6.05 -1.27
C THR A 42 0.41 6.35 -1.80
N GLU A 43 1.35 5.43 -1.63
CA GLU A 43 2.70 5.55 -2.20
C GLU A 43 2.67 5.57 -3.73
N HIS A 44 1.92 4.65 -4.34
CA HIS A 44 1.74 4.61 -5.78
C HIS A 44 1.10 5.90 -6.32
N MET A 45 0.14 6.52 -5.63
CA MET A 45 -0.45 7.77 -6.09
C MET A 45 0.58 8.89 -6.24
N LYS A 46 1.70 8.86 -5.50
CA LYS A 46 2.80 9.81 -5.66
C LYS A 46 3.46 9.71 -7.05
N THR A 47 3.43 8.54 -7.69
CA THR A 47 3.95 8.36 -9.06
C THR A 47 3.08 9.05 -10.11
N HIS A 48 1.79 9.25 -9.82
CA HIS A 48 0.90 10.00 -10.70
C HIS A 48 0.99 11.51 -10.51
N THR A 49 1.18 11.97 -9.28
CA THR A 49 1.26 13.41 -8.98
C THR A 49 2.66 13.98 -9.20
N GLY A 50 3.68 13.15 -9.34
CA GLY A 50 5.08 13.59 -9.44
C GLY A 50 5.57 14.33 -8.19
N LEU A 51 4.79 14.27 -7.09
CA LEU A 51 5.16 14.89 -5.83
C LEU A 51 6.31 14.10 -5.25
N LYS A 52 7.46 14.77 -5.15
CA LYS A 52 8.64 14.32 -4.44
C LYS A 52 8.69 15.08 -3.10
N PRO A 53 7.97 14.59 -2.07
CA PRO A 53 7.81 15.33 -0.82
C PRO A 53 9.11 15.41 -0.02
N TYR A 54 10.11 14.59 -0.32
CA TYR A 54 11.37 14.57 0.39
C TYR A 54 12.43 15.32 -0.41
N GLN A 55 12.75 16.53 0.00
CA GLN A 55 13.88 17.27 -0.54
C GLN A 55 15.09 17.11 0.38
N CYS A 56 16.22 16.66 -0.16
CA CYS A 56 17.47 16.70 0.57
C CYS A 56 17.90 18.15 0.77
N GLY A 57 18.05 18.59 2.02
CA GLY A 57 18.47 19.95 2.36
C GLY A 57 19.91 20.29 1.95
N VAL A 58 20.76 19.28 1.71
CA VAL A 58 22.18 19.47 1.37
C VAL A 58 22.40 19.64 -0.13
N CYS A 59 21.71 18.85 -0.96
CA CYS A 59 21.90 18.88 -2.42
C CYS A 59 20.64 19.29 -3.20
N ALA A 60 19.59 19.74 -2.51
CA ALA A 60 18.29 20.13 -3.07
C ALA A 60 17.59 19.07 -3.95
N LYS A 61 18.10 17.83 -3.99
CA LYS A 61 17.49 16.74 -4.76
C LYS A 61 16.15 16.36 -4.14
N LYS A 62 15.13 16.30 -4.98
CA LYS A 62 13.79 15.85 -4.62
C LYS A 62 13.67 14.34 -4.85
N PHE A 63 13.16 13.62 -3.85
CA PHE A 63 12.92 12.17 -3.80
C PHE A 63 11.44 11.88 -3.58
#